data_AF-A0A5J4UJU6-F1
#
_entry.id   AF-A0A5J4UJU6-F1
#
_cell.length_a   1.000
_cell.length_b   1.000
_cell.length_c   1.000
_cell.angle_alpha   90.00
_cell.angle_beta   90.00
_cell.angle_gamma   90.00
#
_symmetry.space_group_name_H-M   'P 1'
#
loop_
_entity.id
_entity.type
_entity.pdbx_description
1 polymer ?
#
loop_
_entity_poly.entity_id
_entity_poly.type
_entity_poly.pdbx_seq_one_letter_code
_entity_poly.pdbx_strand_id
1 'polypeptide(L)'
;MPVQLDTDDGRHLVCACKTVHQVIENHNEDVEYFNELSQSYIQEFQEKLMTLLLEKDISQFNPTLIPMSEAKKQLINVNRSPIDDVNMEHYEQFKQGIPIALVNQFKPSNWLLKTFKNAMIHKSEEYSIYINGIRTRTYVLNKDQQSFYDKMKREEDTVSSNANYQKYKKIIEDDGIIEQVIQETKDE
;
A
#
# COMPACT_ATOMS: atom_id res chain seq x y z
N MET A 1 2.02 -9.64 -17.83
CA MET A 1 1.96 -8.37 -17.09
C MET A 1 1.89 -8.72 -15.61
N PRO A 2 2.68 -8.11 -14.71
CA PRO A 2 2.55 -8.39 -13.29
C PRO A 2 1.13 -8.07 -12.82
N VAL A 3 0.58 -8.91 -11.94
CA VAL A 3 -0.76 -8.73 -11.38
C VAL A 3 -0.72 -7.55 -10.40
N GLN A 4 -1.57 -6.54 -10.63
CA GLN A 4 -1.82 -5.48 -9.66
C GLN A 4 -2.76 -6.01 -8.57
N LEU A 5 -2.36 -5.81 -7.32
CA LEU A 5 -3.08 -6.27 -6.13
C LEU A 5 -3.47 -5.06 -5.29
N ASP A 6 -4.77 -4.99 -4.99
CA ASP A 6 -5.33 -4.01 -4.06
C ASP A 6 -5.17 -4.48 -2.61
N THR A 7 -5.27 -3.55 -1.65
CA THR A 7 -5.08 -3.84 -0.23
C THR A 7 -6.13 -4.79 0.33
N ASP A 8 -7.34 -4.77 -0.21
CA ASP A 8 -8.44 -5.67 0.16
C ASP A 8 -8.59 -6.86 -0.78
N ASP A 9 -7.53 -7.19 -1.56
CA ASP A 9 -7.57 -8.34 -2.47
C ASP A 9 -7.83 -9.65 -1.70
N GLY A 10 -9.03 -10.19 -1.91
CA GLY A 10 -9.45 -11.49 -1.40
C GLY A 10 -9.41 -12.59 -2.47
N ARG A 11 -8.66 -12.41 -3.56
CA ARG A 11 -8.68 -13.33 -4.72
C ARG A 11 -7.35 -14.02 -4.99
N HIS A 12 -6.22 -13.42 -4.59
CA HIS A 12 -4.90 -13.92 -4.93
C HIS A 12 -4.12 -14.37 -3.71
N LEU A 13 -3.71 -15.64 -3.69
CA LEU A 13 -2.67 -16.13 -2.80
C LEU A 13 -1.31 -15.83 -3.41
N VAL A 14 -0.44 -15.14 -2.67
CA VAL A 14 0.93 -14.86 -3.10
C VAL A 14 1.89 -15.71 -2.27
N CYS A 15 2.67 -16.55 -2.94
CA CYS A 15 3.72 -17.37 -2.33
C CYS A 15 5.08 -16.95 -2.88
N ALA A 16 5.97 -16.49 -2.00
CA ALA A 16 7.37 -16.35 -2.36
C ALA A 16 8.06 -17.71 -2.19
N CYS A 17 8.41 -18.35 -3.31
CA CYS A 17 9.16 -19.58 -3.31
C CYS A 17 10.65 -19.26 -3.41
N LYS A 18 11.43 -19.64 -2.40
CA LYS A 18 12.89 -19.68 -2.53
C LYS A 18 13.25 -20.92 -3.32
N THR A 19 13.59 -20.76 -4.59
CA THR A 19 14.02 -21.87 -5.44
C THR A 19 15.45 -22.26 -5.08
N VAL A 20 15.61 -23.47 -4.54
CA VAL A 20 16.93 -24.09 -4.29
C VAL A 20 17.56 -24.55 -5.61
N HIS A 21 16.72 -24.96 -6.56
CA HIS A 21 17.13 -25.40 -7.89
C HIS A 21 16.58 -24.44 -8.96
N GLN A 22 17.44 -23.94 -9.84
CA GLN A 22 17.05 -23.03 -10.92
C GLN A 22 17.95 -23.24 -12.15
N VAL A 23 17.35 -23.60 -13.28
CA VAL A 23 18.08 -23.64 -14.56
C VAL A 23 18.17 -22.22 -15.11
N ILE A 24 19.36 -21.63 -15.02
CA ILE A 24 19.71 -20.34 -15.62
C ILE A 24 20.91 -20.56 -16.53
N GLU A 25 21.13 -19.70 -17.53
CA GLU A 25 22.24 -19.83 -18.50
C GLU A 25 23.61 -20.12 -17.85
N ASN A 26 23.84 -19.59 -16.64
CA ASN A 26 25.10 -19.74 -15.90
C ASN A 26 25.08 -20.80 -14.79
N HIS A 27 23.97 -21.51 -14.58
CA HIS A 27 23.79 -22.58 -13.58
C HIS A 27 23.01 -23.75 -14.18
N ASN A 28 23.70 -24.52 -15.03
CA ASN A 28 23.14 -25.69 -15.72
C ASN A 28 23.17 -26.97 -14.86
N GLU A 29 23.69 -26.90 -13.64
CA GLU A 29 23.91 -28.04 -12.73
C GLU A 29 22.59 -28.67 -12.25
N ASP A 30 21.50 -27.90 -12.24
CA ASP A 30 20.18 -28.40 -11.85
C ASP A 30 19.41 -29.07 -13.00
N VAL A 31 19.95 -29.08 -14.23
CA VAL A 31 19.27 -29.67 -15.39
C VAL A 31 19.04 -31.16 -15.17
N GLU A 32 20.02 -31.87 -14.59
CA GLU A 32 19.91 -33.30 -14.30
C GLU A 32 18.82 -33.56 -13.25
N TYR A 33 18.77 -32.77 -12.18
CA TYR A 33 17.72 -32.84 -11.17
C TYR A 33 16.31 -32.70 -11.78
N PHE A 34 16.09 -31.69 -12.63
CA PHE A 34 14.79 -31.50 -13.27
C PHE A 34 14.47 -32.58 -14.30
N ASN A 35 15.47 -33.12 -15.00
CA ASN A 35 15.29 -34.25 -15.92
C ASN A 35 14.82 -35.49 -15.15
N GLU A 36 15.51 -35.88 -14.08
CA GLU A 36 15.12 -37.00 -13.22
C GLU A 36 13.74 -36.79 -12.61
N LEU A 37 13.48 -35.59 -12.07
CA LEU A 37 12.18 -35.24 -11.49
C LEU A 37 11.06 -35.36 -12.52
N SER A 38 11.28 -34.88 -13.75
CA SER A 38 10.27 -34.95 -14.83
C SER A 38 9.95 -36.40 -15.23
N GLN A 39 10.96 -37.28 -15.20
CA GLN A 39 10.80 -38.71 -15.49
C GLN A 39 10.13 -39.47 -14.34
N SER A 40 10.20 -38.93 -13.12
CA SER A 40 9.59 -39.53 -11.92
C SER A 40 8.06 -39.37 -11.84
N TYR A 41 7.44 -38.54 -12.69
CA TYR A 41 5.98 -38.34 -12.76
C TYR A 41 5.25 -39.50 -13.46
N ILE A 42 5.54 -40.72 -13.04
CA ILE A 42 4.96 -41.96 -13.54
C ILE A 42 3.51 -42.13 -13.06
N GLN A 43 2.79 -43.09 -13.66
CA GLN A 43 1.40 -43.38 -13.32
C GLN A 43 1.19 -43.60 -11.81
N GLU A 44 2.08 -44.33 -11.14
CA GLU A 44 1.99 -44.57 -9.69
C GLU A 44 2.04 -43.27 -8.88
N PHE A 45 2.85 -42.29 -9.29
CA PHE A 45 2.89 -40.98 -8.64
C PHE A 45 1.55 -40.25 -8.81
N GLN A 46 0.98 -40.27 -10.02
CA GLN A 46 -0.31 -39.63 -10.29
C GLN A 46 -1.44 -40.27 -9.50
N GLU A 47 -1.48 -41.60 -9.44
CA GLU A 47 -2.48 -42.34 -8.64
C GLU A 47 -2.36 -42.00 -7.15
N LYS A 48 -1.14 -42.00 -6.59
CA LYS A 48 -0.91 -41.62 -5.19
C LYS A 48 -1.27 -40.16 -4.91
N LEU A 49 -0.98 -39.25 -5.84
CA LEU A 49 -1.37 -37.84 -5.72
C LEU A 49 -2.90 -37.71 -5.72
N MET A 50 -3.59 -38.43 -6.61
CA MET A 50 -5.05 -38.43 -6.67
C MET A 50 -5.67 -39.00 -5.39
N THR A 51 -5.16 -40.13 -4.89
CA THR A 51 -5.58 -40.69 -3.60
C THR A 51 -5.39 -39.68 -2.47
N LEU A 52 -4.22 -39.04 -2.39
CA LEU A 52 -3.95 -38.01 -1.39
C LEU A 52 -4.96 -36.85 -1.46
N LEU A 53 -5.28 -36.37 -2.66
CA LEU A 53 -6.23 -35.26 -2.85
C LEU A 53 -7.67 -35.66 -2.51
N LEU A 54 -8.07 -36.90 -2.78
CA LEU A 54 -9.41 -37.42 -2.48
C LEU A 54 -9.61 -37.74 -0.99
N GLU A 55 -8.56 -38.21 -0.32
CA GLU A 55 -8.58 -38.57 1.11
C GLU A 55 -8.31 -37.38 2.04
N LYS A 56 -7.82 -36.26 1.50
CA LYS A 56 -7.54 -35.06 2.30
C LYS A 56 -8.84 -34.49 2.85
N ASP A 57 -9.01 -34.53 4.17
CA ASP A 57 -10.11 -33.83 4.83
C ASP A 57 -9.95 -32.32 4.65
N ILE A 58 -10.90 -31.72 3.95
CA ILE A 58 -11.02 -30.28 3.70
C ILE A 58 -12.28 -29.69 4.35
N SER A 59 -12.92 -30.42 5.27
CA SER A 59 -14.14 -29.93 5.96
C SER A 59 -13.93 -28.60 6.69
N GLN A 60 -12.71 -28.34 7.15
CA GLN A 60 -12.31 -27.07 7.80
C GLN A 60 -11.70 -26.05 6.83
N PHE A 61 -11.47 -26.43 5.56
CA PHE A 61 -10.86 -25.54 4.58
C PHE A 61 -11.90 -24.54 4.10
N ASN A 62 -11.59 -23.25 4.28
CA ASN A 62 -12.40 -22.17 3.74
C ASN A 62 -11.66 -21.51 2.57
N PRO A 63 -12.10 -21.72 1.31
CA PRO A 63 -11.43 -21.13 0.14
C PRO A 63 -11.53 -19.59 0.09
N THR A 64 -12.40 -18.96 0.88
CA THR A 64 -12.51 -17.49 0.93
C THR A 64 -11.49 -16.85 1.87
N LEU A 65 -10.84 -17.63 2.74
CA LEU A 65 -9.81 -17.13 3.63
C LEU A 65 -8.45 -17.15 2.93
N ILE A 66 -8.14 -16.06 2.23
CA ILE A 66 -6.83 -15.88 1.60
C ILE A 66 -5.89 -15.15 2.57
N PRO A 67 -4.75 -15.75 2.95
CA PRO A 67 -3.82 -15.14 3.90
C PRO A 67 -3.08 -13.94 3.29
N MET A 68 -2.88 -12.91 4.11
CA MET A 68 -2.06 -11.74 3.78
C MET A 68 -0.57 -12.04 4.03
N SER A 69 0.04 -12.81 3.12
CA SER A 69 1.46 -13.18 3.20
C SER A 69 2.39 -11.97 3.04
N GLU A 70 3.63 -12.07 3.53
CA GLU A 70 4.64 -11.01 3.39
C GLU A 70 4.88 -10.62 1.93
N ALA A 71 4.96 -11.62 1.04
CA ALA A 71 5.10 -11.38 -0.40
C ALA A 71 3.89 -10.62 -0.98
N LYS A 72 2.68 -10.91 -0.48
CA LYS A 72 1.47 -10.18 -0.87
C LYS A 72 1.53 -8.72 -0.41
N LYS A 73 1.92 -8.48 0.84
CA LYS A 73 2.09 -7.13 1.41
C LYS A 73 3.09 -6.31 0.59
N GLN A 74 4.22 -6.91 0.22
CA GLN A 74 5.24 -6.25 -0.60
C GLN A 74 4.70 -5.89 -1.99
N LEU A 75 3.97 -6.79 -2.65
CA LEU A 75 3.35 -6.49 -3.94
C LEU A 75 2.29 -5.39 -3.84
N ILE A 76 1.42 -5.43 -2.83
CA ILE A 76 0.44 -4.37 -2.57
C ILE A 76 1.15 -3.03 -2.35
N ASN A 77 2.24 -3.02 -1.57
CA ASN A 77 3.02 -1.81 -1.31
C ASN A 77 3.67 -1.25 -2.59
N VAL A 78 4.21 -2.11 -3.45
CA VAL A 78 4.77 -1.69 -4.76
C VAL A 78 3.69 -1.15 -5.70
N ASN A 79 2.44 -1.61 -5.57
CA ASN A 79 1.32 -1.12 -6.36
C ASN A 79 0.73 0.19 -5.83
N ARG A 80 1.18 0.70 -4.67
CA ARG A 80 0.70 1.97 -4.13
C ARG A 80 1.05 3.11 -5.07
N SER A 81 0.08 3.99 -5.27
CA SER A 81 0.32 5.21 -6.02
C SER A 81 1.07 6.22 -5.14
N PRO A 82 1.90 7.11 -5.70
CA PRO A 82 2.51 8.21 -4.95
C PRO A 82 1.52 9.06 -4.15
N ILE A 83 0.24 9.08 -4.56
CA ILE A 83 -0.82 9.77 -3.83
C ILE A 83 -1.25 9.02 -2.56
N ASP A 84 -1.16 7.69 -2.57
CA ASP A 84 -1.42 6.86 -1.39
C ASP A 84 -0.39 7.14 -0.31
N ASP A 85 0.87 7.35 -0.69
CA ASP A 85 1.94 7.70 0.24
C ASP A 85 1.66 9.04 0.93
N VAL A 86 1.28 10.08 0.15
CA VAL A 86 0.91 11.40 0.70
C VAL A 86 -0.33 11.30 1.60
N ASN A 87 -1.35 10.54 1.18
CA ASN A 87 -2.57 10.37 1.97
C ASN A 87 -2.31 9.62 3.27
N MET A 88 -1.43 8.61 3.26
CA MET A 88 -1.03 7.89 4.47
C MET A 88 -0.26 8.78 5.45
N GLU A 89 0.75 9.51 4.95
CA GLU A 89 1.61 10.36 5.76
C GLU A 89 0.80 11.44 6.49
N HIS A 90 -0.17 12.05 5.78
CA HIS A 90 -1.00 13.14 6.28
C HIS A 90 -2.42 12.70 6.65
N TYR A 91 -2.64 11.41 6.92
CA TYR A 91 -3.98 10.82 7.05
C TYR A 91 -4.90 11.54 8.05
N GLU A 92 -4.40 11.84 9.24
CA GLU A 92 -5.19 12.52 10.28
C GLU A 92 -5.58 13.95 9.86
N GLN A 93 -4.70 14.65 9.14
CA GLN A 93 -4.97 15.99 8.63
C GLN A 93 -6.02 15.94 7.51
N PHE A 94 -5.96 14.93 6.65
CA PHE A 94 -6.96 14.69 5.62
C PHE A 94 -8.34 14.33 6.19
N LYS A 95 -8.44 13.65 7.35
CA LYS A 95 -9.73 13.42 8.01
C LYS A 95 -10.36 14.72 8.53
N GLN A 96 -9.52 15.64 9.00
CA GLN A 96 -9.96 16.91 9.60
C GLN A 96 -10.20 18.02 8.56
N GLY A 97 -9.59 17.91 7.38
CA GLY A 97 -9.64 18.93 6.33
C GLY A 97 -8.32 19.66 6.22
N ILE A 98 -7.47 19.24 5.29
CA ILE A 98 -6.15 19.83 5.07
C ILE A 98 -6.21 20.92 3.99
N PRO A 99 -5.57 22.10 4.16
CA PRO A 99 -5.57 23.15 3.15
C PRO A 99 -5.00 22.68 1.81
N ILE A 100 -5.70 23.00 0.70
CA ILE A 100 -5.24 22.63 -0.66
C ILE A 100 -3.87 23.23 -0.98
N ALA A 101 -3.59 24.44 -0.48
CA ALA A 101 -2.30 25.09 -0.66
C ALA A 101 -1.14 24.27 -0.09
N LEU A 102 -1.33 23.67 1.09
CA LEU A 102 -0.36 22.79 1.74
C LEU A 102 -0.23 21.47 0.99
N VAL A 103 -1.35 20.83 0.62
CA VAL A 103 -1.35 19.56 -0.13
C VAL A 103 -0.58 19.68 -1.44
N ASN A 104 -0.68 20.81 -2.15
CA ASN A 104 0.07 21.05 -3.39
C ASN A 104 1.60 20.99 -3.21
N GLN A 105 2.10 21.26 -2.00
CA GLN A 105 3.53 21.17 -1.68
C GLN A 105 4.01 19.72 -1.55
N PHE A 106 3.11 18.78 -1.26
CA PHE A 106 3.40 17.34 -1.16
C PHE A 106 3.43 16.63 -2.51
N LYS A 107 3.23 17.37 -3.61
CA LYS A 107 3.23 16.83 -4.96
C LYS A 107 4.58 16.14 -5.26
N PRO A 108 4.58 14.86 -5.71
CA PRO A 108 5.79 14.18 -6.15
C PRO A 108 6.54 14.97 -7.22
N SER A 109 7.87 14.99 -7.17
CA SER A 109 8.70 15.82 -8.06
C SER A 109 8.49 15.50 -9.55
N ASN A 110 8.24 14.23 -9.86
CA ASN A 110 7.99 13.71 -11.21
C ASN A 110 6.57 13.98 -11.74
N TRP A 111 5.66 14.56 -10.94
CA TRP A 111 4.28 14.83 -11.34
C TRP A 111 4.05 16.30 -11.68
N LEU A 112 3.21 16.55 -12.68
CA LEU A 112 2.64 17.89 -12.90
C LEU A 112 1.57 18.19 -11.84
N LEU A 113 1.48 19.45 -11.41
CA LEU A 113 0.52 19.85 -10.37
C LEU A 113 -0.94 19.54 -10.78
N LYS A 114 -1.26 19.70 -12.07
CA LYS A 114 -2.58 19.37 -12.61
C LYS A 114 -2.92 17.88 -12.43
N THR A 115 -1.97 17.00 -12.73
CA THR A 115 -2.14 15.54 -12.59
C THR A 115 -2.37 15.16 -11.13
N PHE A 116 -1.59 15.74 -10.22
CA PHE A 116 -1.71 15.49 -8.79
C PHE A 116 -3.07 15.96 -8.24
N LYS A 117 -3.51 17.18 -8.59
CA LYS A 117 -4.83 17.71 -8.20
C LYS A 117 -5.97 16.82 -8.70
N ASN A 118 -5.91 16.38 -9.96
CA ASN A 118 -6.93 15.50 -10.52
C ASN A 118 -7.01 14.18 -9.73
N ALA A 119 -5.87 13.58 -9.41
CA ALA A 119 -5.82 12.36 -8.62
C ALA A 119 -6.32 12.58 -7.19
N MET A 120 -6.06 13.73 -6.56
CA MET A 120 -6.56 14.08 -5.23
C MET A 120 -8.09 14.17 -5.21
N ILE A 121 -8.68 14.83 -6.21
CA ILE A 121 -10.15 15.00 -6.33
C ILE A 121 -10.87 13.64 -6.48
N HIS A 122 -10.20 12.62 -7.05
CA HIS A 122 -10.78 11.28 -7.11
C HIS A 122 -10.83 10.58 -5.75
N LYS A 123 -9.98 10.96 -4.79
CA LYS A 123 -9.89 10.34 -3.45
C LYS A 123 -10.44 11.22 -2.33
N SER A 124 -10.67 12.50 -2.61
CA SER A 124 -11.07 13.51 -1.62
C SER A 124 -12.16 14.41 -2.15
N GLU A 125 -13.00 14.88 -1.25
CA GLU A 125 -13.94 15.96 -1.48
C GLU A 125 -13.32 17.31 -1.11
N GLU A 126 -13.73 18.36 -1.82
CA GLU A 126 -13.28 19.71 -1.55
C GLU A 126 -14.31 20.49 -0.73
N TYR A 127 -13.86 21.04 0.39
CA TYR A 127 -14.67 21.89 1.25
C TYR A 127 -14.08 23.29 1.34
N SER A 128 -14.93 24.31 1.45
CA SER A 128 -14.50 25.66 1.79
C SER A 128 -14.90 25.94 3.22
N ILE A 129 -13.91 26.04 4.11
CA ILE A 129 -14.11 26.30 5.54
C ILE A 129 -13.43 27.61 5.94
N TYR A 130 -13.82 28.16 7.09
CA TYR A 130 -13.12 29.31 7.66
C TYR A 130 -12.04 28.82 8.63
N ILE A 131 -10.78 29.09 8.33
CA ILE A 131 -9.64 28.84 9.21
C ILE A 131 -9.09 30.20 9.61
N ASN A 132 -9.07 30.51 10.92
CA ASN A 132 -8.63 31.79 11.46
C ASN A 132 -9.30 33.02 10.80
N GLY A 133 -10.59 32.90 10.47
CA GLY A 133 -11.36 33.97 9.81
C GLY A 133 -11.15 34.08 8.30
N ILE A 134 -10.23 33.32 7.72
CA ILE A 134 -9.96 33.30 6.27
C ILE A 134 -10.71 32.12 5.65
N ARG A 135 -11.40 32.36 4.53
CA ARG A 135 -12.05 31.29 3.77
C ARG A 135 -10.99 30.48 3.02
N THR A 136 -10.75 29.25 3.46
CA THR A 136 -9.72 28.36 2.93
C THR A 136 -10.37 27.13 2.29
N ARG A 137 -9.89 26.74 1.11
CA ARG A 137 -10.26 25.46 0.48
C ARG A 137 -9.43 24.33 1.07
N THR A 138 -10.09 23.23 1.40
CA THR A 138 -9.51 22.06 2.05
C THR A 138 -9.90 20.78 1.32
N TYR A 139 -9.02 19.78 1.36
CA TYR A 139 -9.33 18.40 0.98
C TYR A 139 -9.72 17.60 2.21
N VAL A 140 -10.79 16.82 2.09
CA VAL A 140 -11.20 15.79 3.06
C VAL A 140 -11.30 14.46 2.34
N LEU A 141 -10.61 13.43 2.81
CA LEU A 141 -10.68 12.09 2.20
C LEU A 141 -12.12 11.56 2.21
N ASN A 142 -12.52 10.90 1.13
CA ASN A 142 -13.84 10.27 1.04
C ASN A 142 -13.99 9.16 2.09
N LYS A 143 -15.22 8.85 2.51
CA LYS A 143 -15.46 7.86 3.59
C LYS A 143 -14.95 6.45 3.25
N ASP A 144 -15.04 6.05 1.99
CA ASP A 144 -14.49 4.80 1.47
C ASP A 144 -12.96 4.80 1.54
N GLN A 145 -12.32 5.92 1.19
CA GLN A 145 -10.86 6.08 1.28
C GLN A 145 -10.39 6.08 2.74
N GLN A 146 -11.11 6.74 3.65
CA GLN A 146 -10.82 6.66 5.10
C GLN A 146 -10.90 5.22 5.60
N SER A 147 -11.95 4.49 5.22
CA SER A 147 -12.11 3.08 5.60
C SER A 147 -10.98 2.19 5.06
N PHE A 148 -10.49 2.50 3.85
CA PHE A 148 -9.35 1.84 3.24
C PHE A 148 -8.05 2.09 4.03
N TYR A 149 -7.70 3.35 4.30
CA TYR A 149 -6.48 3.69 5.03
C TYR A 149 -6.52 3.25 6.51
N ASP A 150 -7.70 3.24 7.15
CA ASP A 150 -7.87 2.68 8.50
C ASP A 150 -7.58 1.18 8.56
N LYS A 151 -7.91 0.41 7.51
CA LYS A 151 -7.50 -1.00 7.40
C LYS A 151 -6.00 -1.12 7.20
N MET A 152 -5.45 -0.30 6.31
CA MET A 152 -4.03 -0.36 5.97
C MET A 152 -3.13 -0.01 7.17
N LYS A 153 -3.48 1.01 7.96
CA LYS A 153 -2.76 1.34 9.21
C LYS A 153 -2.81 0.20 10.24
N ARG A 154 -3.98 -0.44 10.43
CA ARG A 154 -4.12 -1.58 11.34
C ARG A 154 -3.29 -2.79 10.93
N GLU A 155 -3.05 -2.96 9.64
CA GLU A 155 -2.22 -4.04 9.08
C GLU A 155 -0.71 -3.69 9.09
N GLU A 156 -0.36 -2.40 9.06
CA GLU A 156 1.02 -1.87 9.12
C GLU A 156 1.57 -1.72 10.55
N ASP A 157 0.73 -1.81 11.58
CA ASP A 157 1.11 -1.69 13.01
C ASP A 157 2.06 -2.79 13.53
N THR A 158 2.65 -3.59 12.64
CA THR A 158 3.78 -4.47 12.98
C THR A 158 5.18 -3.89 12.76
N VAL A 159 5.42 -2.70 12.15
CA VAL A 159 6.82 -2.24 11.97
C VAL A 159 7.20 -0.76 12.19
N SER A 160 6.46 0.31 11.86
CA SER A 160 7.15 1.64 11.83
C SER A 160 6.38 2.97 11.95
N SER A 161 5.15 3.02 12.46
CA SER A 161 4.36 4.28 12.40
C SER A 161 4.61 5.30 13.53
N ASN A 162 5.06 4.87 14.72
CA ASN A 162 5.15 5.77 15.89
C ASN A 162 6.38 6.70 15.89
N ALA A 163 7.49 6.31 15.26
CA ALA A 163 8.73 7.10 15.26
C ALA A 163 8.64 8.38 14.39
N ASN A 164 7.88 8.32 13.30
CA ASN A 164 7.73 9.46 12.38
C ASN A 164 6.81 10.55 12.97
N TYR A 165 5.70 10.17 13.60
CA TYR A 165 4.76 11.13 14.21
C TYR A 165 5.42 12.00 15.30
N GLN A 166 6.25 11.40 16.16
CA GLN A 166 6.96 12.15 17.21
C GLN A 166 8.02 13.10 16.64
N LYS A 167 8.62 12.75 15.49
CA LYS A 167 9.59 13.60 14.78
C LYS A 167 8.91 14.83 14.18
N TYR A 168 7.71 14.68 13.61
CA TYR A 168 6.94 15.80 13.05
C TYR A 168 6.43 16.78 14.11
N LYS A 169 5.95 16.28 15.25
CA LYS A 169 5.49 17.14 16.35
C LYS A 169 6.59 18.10 16.83
N LYS A 170 7.82 17.59 16.91
CA LYS A 170 9.00 18.38 17.32
C LYS A 170 9.40 19.44 16.28
N ILE A 171 9.34 19.10 14.99
CA ILE A 171 9.67 20.01 13.89
C ILE A 171 8.66 21.17 13.81
N ILE A 172 7.37 20.90 14.00
CA ILE A 172 6.33 21.94 13.96
C ILE A 172 6.39 22.87 15.18
N GLU A 173 6.81 22.36 16.35
CA GLU A 173 7.01 23.14 17.57
C GLU A 173 8.33 23.96 17.54
N ASP A 174 9.40 23.44 16.92
CA ASP A 174 10.72 24.10 16.88
C ASP A 174 10.88 25.10 15.71
N ASP A 175 10.22 24.92 14.56
CA ASP A 175 10.49 25.73 13.35
C ASP A 175 9.65 27.03 13.22
N GLY A 176 8.81 27.38 14.20
CA GLY A 176 8.13 28.69 14.22
C GLY A 176 7.28 29.03 12.98
N ILE A 177 6.92 28.03 12.17
CA ILE A 177 6.24 28.19 10.86
C ILE A 177 4.90 28.93 10.99
N ILE A 178 4.26 28.86 12.17
CA ILE A 178 3.03 29.58 12.45
C ILE A 178 3.23 31.11 12.47
N GLU A 179 4.38 31.63 12.93
CA GLU A 179 4.63 33.07 13.01
C GLU A 179 4.99 33.69 11.64
N GLN A 180 5.70 32.96 10.77
CA GLN A 180 6.01 33.44 9.42
C GLN A 180 4.76 33.59 8.54
N VAL A 181 3.81 32.66 8.63
CA VAL A 181 2.54 32.72 7.89
C VAL A 181 1.65 33.88 8.38
N ILE A 182 1.76 34.28 9.66
CA ILE A 182 1.02 35.42 10.24
C ILE A 182 1.65 36.77 9.84
N GLN A 183 2.96 36.82 9.60
CA GLN A 183 3.65 38.05 9.24
C GLN A 183 3.52 38.37 7.73
N GLU A 184 3.54 37.35 6.86
CA GLU A 184 3.34 37.51 5.41
C GLU A 184 1.90 37.92 5.03
N THR A 185 0.95 37.80 5.94
CA THR A 185 -0.46 38.20 5.74
C THR A 185 -0.79 39.59 6.27
N LYS A 186 0.19 40.33 6.83
CA LYS A 186 0.01 41.72 7.30
C LYS A 186 0.51 42.78 6.32
N ASP A 187 1.28 42.38 5.30
CA ASP A 187 1.92 43.30 4.34
C ASP A 187 1.29 43.29 2.92
N GLU A 188 0.05 42.79 2.77
CA GLU A 188 -0.81 42.98 1.57
C GLU A 188 -2.23 43.41 1.97
#